data_AF-A0A930FG61-F1
#
_entry.id   AF-A0A930FG61-F1
#
_cell.length_a   1.000
_cell.length_b   1.000
_cell.length_c   1.000
_cell.angle_alpha   90.00
_cell.angle_beta   90.00
_cell.angle_gamma   90.00
#
_symmetry.space_group_name_H-M   'P 1'
#
loop_
_entity.id
_entity.type
_entity.pdbx_description
1 polymer ?
#
loop_
_entity_poly.entity_id
_entity_poly.type
_entity_poly.pdbx_seq_one_letter_code
_entity_poly.pdbx_strand_id
1 'polypeptide(L)' 'MIALENKHLFKKTKVVCTIGPASENEKTLTELVGAGMNIARLNFSHGTHEE' A
#
# COMPACT_ATOMS: atom_id res chain seq x y z
N MET A 1 -4.00 -37.32 -12.26
CA MET A 1 -4.86 -36.17 -11.92
C MET A 1 -4.65 -35.81 -10.46
N ILE A 2 -3.83 -34.81 -10.16
CA ILE A 2 -3.96 -34.07 -8.90
C ILE A 2 -4.12 -32.63 -9.34
N ALA A 3 -5.34 -32.11 -9.21
CA ALA A 3 -5.64 -30.73 -9.53
C ALA A 3 -4.83 -29.84 -8.58
N LEU A 4 -3.99 -28.98 -9.15
CA LEU A 4 -3.38 -27.87 -8.43
C LEU A 4 -4.51 -26.98 -7.92
N GLU A 5 -4.94 -27.17 -6.68
CA GLU A 5 -5.85 -26.23 -6.00
C GLU A 5 -5.10 -24.95 -5.66
N ASN A 6 -4.83 -24.13 -6.69
CA ASN A 6 -4.52 -22.71 -6.53
C ASN A 6 -5.80 -21.96 -6.15
N LYS A 7 -6.41 -22.30 -5.01
CA LYS A 7 -7.51 -21.52 -4.46
C LYS A 7 -6.91 -20.46 -3.53
N HIS A 8 -6.81 -19.25 -4.09
CA HIS A 8 -6.57 -17.97 -3.41
C HIS A 8 -5.11 -17.57 -3.09
N LEU A 9 -4.28 -17.40 -4.13
CA LEU A 9 -2.97 -16.73 -4.01
C LEU A 9 -3.04 -15.19 -3.90
N PHE A 10 -4.23 -14.59 -3.92
CA PHE A 10 -4.40 -13.13 -3.78
C PHE A 10 -5.30 -12.79 -2.60
N LYS A 11 -4.81 -11.89 -1.73
CA LYS A 11 -5.65 -11.25 -0.70
C LYS A 11 -6.79 -10.50 -1.39
N LYS A 12 -8.04 -10.85 -1.02
CA LYS A 12 -9.25 -10.15 -1.49
C LYS A 12 -9.31 -8.72 -0.95
N THR A 13 -8.97 -8.54 0.32
CA THR A 13 -8.94 -7.23 0.98
C THR A 13 -7.66 -6.48 0.64
N LYS A 14 -7.80 -5.20 0.28
CA LYS A 14 -6.68 -4.30 -0.01
C LYS A 14 -6.41 -3.39 1.19
N VAL A 15 -5.14 -3.05 1.40
CA VAL A 15 -4.70 -2.13 2.45
C VAL A 15 -4.46 -0.75 1.85
N VAL A 16 -5.10 0.25 2.45
CA VAL A 16 -4.92 1.68 2.12
C VAL A 16 -4.12 2.33 3.23
N CYS A 17 -3.04 3.04 2.89
CA CYS A 17 -2.26 3.83 3.84
C CYS A 17 -2.32 5.31 3.44
N THR A 18 -2.60 6.19 4.40
CA THR A 18 -2.48 7.64 4.16
C THR A 18 -1.01 8.04 4.29
N ILE A 19 -0.47 8.73 3.28
CA ILE A 19 0.91 9.19 3.26
C ILE A 19 0.99 10.56 3.94
N GLY A 20 2.05 10.79 4.69
CA GLY A 20 2.42 12.08 5.26
C GLY A 20 3.88 12.07 5.73
N PRO A 21 4.29 13.03 6.59
CA PRO A 21 5.70 13.26 6.93
C PRO A 21 6.44 12.03 7.47
N ALA A 22 5.74 11.13 8.17
CA ALA A 22 6.31 9.91 8.72
C ALA A 22 6.61 8.83 7.66
N SER A 23 6.05 8.93 6.46
CA SER A 23 6.02 7.86 5.45
C SER A 23 6.27 8.29 4.02
N GLU A 24 6.56 9.58 3.77
CA GLU A 24 6.79 10.13 2.42
C GLU A 24 8.20 9.86 1.87
N ASN A 25 9.15 9.48 2.72
CA ASN A 25 10.48 9.12 2.27
C ASN A 25 10.49 7.73 1.59
N GLU A 26 11.35 7.56 0.58
CA GLU A 26 11.43 6.36 -0.26
C GLU A 26 11.63 5.06 0.56
N LYS A 27 12.48 5.11 1.58
CA LYS A 27 12.79 3.95 2.43
C LYS A 27 11.52 3.46 3.13
N THR A 28 10.81 4.35 3.82
CA THR A 28 9.58 3.99 4.54
C THR A 28 8.48 3.57 3.57
N LEU A 29 8.35 4.22 2.41
CA LEU A 29 7.36 3.82 1.41
C LEU A 29 7.62 2.41 0.88
N THR A 30 8.89 2.06 0.66
CA THR A 30 9.31 0.72 0.25
C THR A 30 8.98 -0.33 1.32
N GLU A 31 9.24 -0.02 2.58
CA GLU A 31 8.88 -0.88 3.72
C GLU A 31 7.35 -1.08 3.80
N LEU A 32 6.55 -0.03 3.57
CA LEU A 32 5.09 -0.12 3.56
C LEU A 32 4.56 -1.02 2.42
N VAL A 33 5.13 -0.91 1.22
CA VAL A 33 4.80 -1.79 0.10
C VAL A 33 5.15 -3.24 0.44
N GLY A 34 6.34 -3.49 0.99
CA GLY A 34 6.77 -4.81 1.43
C GLY A 34 5.90 -5.40 2.56
N ALA A 35 5.39 -4.55 3.44
CA ALA A 35 4.46 -4.92 4.51
C ALA A 35 3.02 -5.19 4.02
N GLY A 36 2.71 -4.84 2.76
CA GLY A 36 1.44 -5.18 2.11
C GLY A 36 0.50 -4.00 1.85
N MET A 37 0.99 -2.76 1.88
CA MET A 37 0.25 -1.61 1.34
C MET A 37 -0.10 -1.85 -0.13
N ASN A 38 -1.34 -1.56 -0.52
CA ASN A 38 -1.79 -1.70 -1.91
C ASN A 38 -2.14 -0.36 -2.56
N ILE A 39 -2.61 0.61 -1.77
CA ILE A 39 -3.06 1.91 -2.24
C ILE A 39 -2.50 2.97 -1.31
N ALA A 40 -1.82 3.97 -1.88
CA ALA A 40 -1.45 5.19 -1.18
C ALA A 40 -2.62 6.18 -1.26
N ARG A 41 -2.99 6.76 -0.12
CA ARG A 41 -3.94 7.86 -0.01
C ARG A 41 -3.17 9.15 0.26
N LEU A 42 -3.31 10.14 -0.62
CA LEU A 42 -2.86 11.51 -0.38
C LEU A 42 -4.02 12.32 0.18
N ASN A 43 -3.82 12.96 1.32
CA ASN A 43 -4.88 13.73 1.98
C ASN A 43 -4.74 15.23 1.70
N PHE A 44 -5.46 15.73 0.69
CA PHE A 44 -5.41 17.14 0.27
C PHE A 44 -6.17 18.11 1.19
N SER A 45 -6.66 17.64 2.34
CA SER A 45 -7.22 18.54 3.36
C SER A 45 -6.13 19.40 4.03
N HIS A 46 -4.87 18.97 3.90
CA HIS A 46 -3.68 19.65 4.40
C HIS A 46 -2.58 19.56 3.34
N GLY A 47 -1.65 20.51 3.38
CA GLY A 47 -0.51 20.60 2.46
C GLY A 47 -0.78 21.46 1.23
N THR A 48 0.29 21.78 0.51
CA THR A 48 0.26 22.50 -0.77
C THR A 48 0.21 21.51 -1.95
N HIS A 49 0.15 22.03 -3.19
CA HIS A 49 0.23 21.17 -4.38
C HIS A 49 1.66 20.68 -4.67
N GLU A 50 2.66 21.38 -4.11
CA GLU A 50 4.08 21.07 -4.28
C GLU A 50 4.57 20.02 -3.26
N GLU A 51 3.86 19.89 -2.14
CA GLU A 51 3.99 18.81 -1.16
C GLU A 51 3.27 17.54 -1.63
#